data_AF-A0A7G9XTJ1-F1
#
_entry.id   AF-A0A7G9XTJ1-F1
#
_cell.length_a   1.000
_cell.length_b   1.000
_cell.length_c   1.000
_cell.angle_alpha   90.00
_cell.angle_beta   90.00
_cell.angle_gamma   90.00
#
_symmetry.space_group_name_H-M   'P 1'
#
loop_
_entity.id
_entity.type
_entity.pdbx_description
1 polymer ?
#
loop_
_entity_poly.entity_id
_entity_poly.type
_entity_poly.pdbx_seq_one_letter_code
_entity_poly.pdbx_strand_id
1 'polypeptide(L)'
;MTDPLQPAPDPSAPPPPASPTPAQDVPPQYVPPQAPPPQYLAPQVAPLQYVPPAPEPPRRPLGLIVAVVLLSLGLAGAAGALVWYVLQLEEAKATIVENERRIEEQQEYVDRKDTFSASMQGLLEEVKTYEGLPFATLVSWDHLQTLAAQGWARRWDADALETTIASVEDARAELAERRAAAEAEASVDATGNPYETHLDALGAGYATWVRDDADALCASDVLACVMSDDPLLVHVDAADDAAPWMTDWIRTGLAYHEFAHVLQFTNPVETESALLAFAGDHERMADCFALTYLDGWTLDHRVWVSSFEYWDVEVGYGYVCDDRQRTTVRAWRDGLGITMRPIGAGVSG
;
A
#
# COMPACT_ATOMS: atom_id res chain seq x y z
N MET A 1 4.26 -60.32 6.13
CA MET A 1 5.34 -59.54 5.50
C MET A 1 4.74 -58.19 5.17
N THR A 2 4.91 -57.24 6.07
CA THR A 2 4.35 -55.90 6.00
C THR A 2 5.40 -54.99 6.63
N ASP A 3 5.92 -54.07 5.82
CA ASP A 3 6.94 -53.10 6.18
C ASP A 3 6.49 -52.19 7.34
N PRO A 4 7.40 -51.77 8.23
CA PRO A 4 7.09 -50.71 9.18
C PRO A 4 7.02 -49.36 8.46
N LEU A 5 5.85 -48.70 8.58
CA LEU A 5 5.63 -47.33 8.13
C LEU A 5 6.63 -46.37 8.80
N GLN A 6 7.32 -45.58 7.97
CA GLN A 6 8.12 -44.45 8.42
C GLN A 6 7.23 -43.35 9.03
N PRO A 7 7.67 -42.68 10.10
CA PRO A 7 6.95 -41.55 10.68
C PRO A 7 6.92 -40.35 9.73
N ALA A 8 5.79 -39.65 9.73
CA ALA A 8 5.59 -38.42 8.95
C ALA A 8 6.52 -37.30 9.44
N PRO A 9 7.02 -36.43 8.55
CA PRO A 9 7.92 -35.34 8.92
C PRO A 9 7.21 -34.25 9.72
N ASP A 10 7.93 -33.73 10.72
CA ASP A 10 7.53 -32.67 11.64
C ASP A 10 7.42 -31.31 10.90
N PRO A 11 6.26 -30.61 10.96
CA PRO A 11 6.05 -29.34 10.26
C PRO A 11 6.79 -28.13 10.87
N SER A 12 7.55 -28.31 11.97
CA SER A 12 8.28 -27.22 12.63
C SER A 12 9.80 -27.19 12.39
N ALA A 13 10.32 -27.99 11.46
CA ALA A 13 11.74 -27.95 11.10
C ALA A 13 12.04 -26.85 10.04
N PRO A 14 12.96 -25.91 10.30
CA PRO A 14 13.39 -24.94 9.30
C PRO A 14 14.11 -25.66 8.13
N PRO A 15 13.94 -25.19 6.88
CA PRO A 15 14.54 -25.83 5.71
C PRO A 15 16.08 -25.79 5.80
N PRO A 16 16.78 -26.84 5.32
CA PRO A 16 18.24 -26.82 5.26
C PRO A 16 18.73 -25.68 4.35
N PRO A 17 19.87 -25.04 4.67
CA PRO A 17 20.39 -23.93 3.88
C PRO A 17 20.70 -24.39 2.45
N ALA A 18 20.21 -23.62 1.49
CA ALA A 18 20.47 -23.83 0.09
C ALA A 18 21.98 -23.82 -0.18
N SER A 19 22.45 -24.82 -0.94
CA SER A 19 23.83 -24.87 -1.41
C SER A 19 24.15 -23.64 -2.27
N PRO A 20 25.37 -23.06 -2.16
CA PRO A 20 25.74 -21.86 -2.89
C PRO A 20 25.79 -22.12 -4.40
N THR A 21 24.94 -21.43 -5.14
CA THR A 21 24.97 -21.41 -6.61
C THR A 21 26.26 -20.70 -7.08
N PRO A 22 26.93 -21.18 -8.16
CA PRO A 22 28.25 -20.71 -8.55
C PRO A 22 28.24 -19.24 -9.01
N ALA A 23 29.33 -18.54 -8.68
CA ALA A 23 29.62 -17.19 -9.14
C ALA A 23 29.49 -17.09 -10.66
N GLN A 24 28.64 -16.19 -11.15
CA GLN A 24 28.62 -15.83 -12.55
C GLN A 24 29.88 -15.05 -12.90
N ASP A 25 30.60 -15.59 -13.86
CA ASP A 25 31.82 -15.06 -14.47
C ASP A 25 31.64 -13.62 -14.94
N VAL A 26 32.45 -12.73 -14.36
CA VAL A 26 32.72 -11.40 -14.87
C VAL A 26 33.54 -11.55 -16.15
N PRO A 27 33.15 -10.98 -17.31
CA PRO A 27 33.97 -11.03 -18.51
C PRO A 27 35.29 -10.26 -18.28
N PRO A 28 36.43 -10.76 -18.77
CA PRO A 28 37.73 -10.15 -18.53
C PRO A 28 37.82 -8.77 -19.19
N GLN A 29 38.29 -7.78 -18.42
CA GLN A 29 38.71 -6.49 -18.92
C GLN A 29 39.84 -6.66 -19.95
N TYR A 30 39.61 -6.18 -21.16
CA TYR A 30 40.63 -6.12 -22.21
C TYR A 30 41.63 -5.00 -21.88
N VAL A 31 42.82 -5.38 -21.43
CA VAL A 31 43.97 -4.48 -21.26
C VAL A 31 44.80 -4.52 -22.56
N PRO A 32 44.93 -3.41 -23.32
CA PRO A 32 45.84 -3.38 -24.46
C PRO A 32 47.31 -3.47 -23.99
N PRO A 33 48.18 -4.17 -24.73
CA PRO A 33 49.58 -4.33 -24.34
C PRO A 33 50.37 -3.02 -24.43
N GLN A 34 51.10 -2.72 -23.35
CA GLN A 34 52.12 -1.66 -23.29
C GLN A 34 53.23 -1.94 -24.31
N ALA A 35 53.57 -0.92 -25.11
CA ALA A 35 54.76 -0.92 -25.96
C ALA A 35 56.05 -0.83 -25.10
N PRO A 36 57.11 -1.57 -25.43
CA PRO A 36 58.38 -1.49 -24.71
C PRO A 36 59.16 -0.20 -25.04
N PRO A 37 60.00 0.30 -24.12
CA PRO A 37 60.78 1.51 -24.33
C PRO A 37 61.94 1.28 -25.32
N PRO A 38 62.38 2.32 -26.07
CA PRO A 38 63.54 2.18 -26.95
C PRO A 38 64.84 2.06 -26.15
N GLN A 39 65.58 0.98 -26.43
CA GLN A 39 66.94 0.79 -25.94
C GLN A 39 67.93 1.55 -26.83
N TYR A 40 68.70 2.44 -26.19
CA TYR A 40 69.93 3.01 -26.74
C TYR A 40 71.04 1.96 -26.72
N LEU A 41 71.74 1.75 -27.83
CA LEU A 41 73.09 1.16 -27.85
C LEU A 41 73.97 1.81 -28.93
N ALA A 42 75.18 2.11 -28.49
CA ALA A 42 76.23 2.93 -29.10
C ALA A 42 77.10 2.14 -30.13
N PRO A 43 78.06 2.78 -30.81
CA PRO A 43 78.57 2.38 -32.13
C PRO A 43 79.78 1.43 -32.09
N GLN A 44 79.97 0.68 -33.19
CA GLN A 44 81.22 -0.04 -33.49
C GLN A 44 81.91 0.53 -34.74
N VAL A 45 83.23 0.43 -34.71
CA VAL A 45 84.23 1.21 -35.47
C VAL A 45 85.02 0.32 -36.43
N ALA A 46 85.39 0.89 -37.59
CA ALA A 46 86.51 0.58 -38.52
C ALA A 46 86.39 -0.62 -39.51
N PRO A 47 87.15 -0.63 -40.64
CA PRO A 47 88.26 0.25 -41.04
C PRO A 47 88.18 0.88 -42.45
N LEU A 48 89.16 1.76 -42.66
CA LEU A 48 89.45 2.65 -43.78
C LEU A 48 89.74 1.93 -45.11
N GLN A 49 89.18 2.46 -46.21
CA GLN A 49 89.73 2.30 -47.56
C GLN A 49 89.98 3.68 -48.19
N TYR A 50 91.22 3.85 -48.64
CA TYR A 50 91.80 5.05 -49.23
C TYR A 50 91.63 5.02 -50.75
N VAL A 51 91.03 6.07 -51.35
CA VAL A 51 90.98 6.33 -52.79
C VAL A 51 91.21 7.84 -53.02
N PRO A 52 92.09 8.27 -53.95
CA PRO A 52 92.61 9.64 -54.03
C PRO A 52 91.67 10.63 -54.79
N PRO A 53 91.93 11.96 -54.74
CA PRO A 53 90.91 12.99 -54.89
C PRO A 53 90.70 13.50 -56.32
N ALA A 54 89.48 14.00 -56.60
CA ALA A 54 89.13 14.77 -57.80
C ALA A 54 88.37 16.06 -57.38
N PRO A 55 88.48 17.16 -58.14
CA PRO A 55 88.32 18.53 -57.64
C PRO A 55 86.87 18.97 -57.38
N GLU A 56 86.72 19.86 -56.40
CA GLU A 56 85.47 20.49 -55.93
C GLU A 56 84.73 21.29 -57.03
N PRO A 57 83.38 21.26 -57.00
CA PRO A 57 82.57 22.38 -57.46
C PRO A 57 81.77 23.02 -56.30
N PRO A 58 81.34 24.29 -56.46
CA PRO A 58 81.13 25.22 -55.36
C PRO A 58 79.85 24.98 -54.55
N ARG A 59 79.97 25.29 -53.25
CA ARG A 59 78.92 25.23 -52.22
C ARG A 59 77.72 26.12 -52.57
N ARG A 60 76.51 25.55 -52.53
CA ARG A 60 75.23 26.29 -52.39
C ARG A 60 74.59 25.94 -51.03
N PRO A 61 73.97 26.89 -50.32
CA PRO A 61 73.56 26.72 -48.92
C PRO A 61 72.27 25.90 -48.80
N LEU A 62 72.39 24.57 -48.81
CA LEU A 62 71.27 23.62 -48.60
C LEU A 62 70.82 23.54 -47.12
N GLY A 63 71.64 23.97 -46.17
CA GLY A 63 71.34 23.87 -44.73
C GLY A 63 70.15 24.71 -44.26
N LEU A 64 69.89 25.85 -44.92
CA LEU A 64 68.78 26.74 -44.55
C LEU A 64 67.43 26.20 -45.07
N ILE A 65 67.42 25.53 -46.23
CA ILE A 65 66.22 24.92 -46.81
C ILE A 65 65.80 23.70 -45.98
N VAL A 66 66.75 22.84 -45.59
CA VAL A 66 66.46 21.65 -44.77
C VAL A 66 65.96 22.05 -43.37
N ALA A 67 66.55 23.08 -42.76
CA ALA A 67 66.10 23.61 -41.48
C ALA A 67 64.67 24.19 -41.56
N VAL A 68 64.36 24.95 -42.61
CA VAL A 68 63.01 25.50 -42.84
C VAL A 68 61.98 24.39 -43.08
N VAL A 69 62.33 23.34 -43.82
CA VAL A 69 61.44 22.18 -44.07
C VAL A 69 61.17 21.38 -42.79
N LEU A 70 62.19 21.10 -41.98
CA LEU A 70 62.01 20.41 -40.70
C LEU A 70 61.20 21.24 -39.70
N LEU A 71 61.42 22.55 -39.67
CA LEU A 71 60.70 23.45 -38.77
C LEU A 71 59.24 23.61 -39.22
N SER A 72 58.95 23.64 -40.52
CA SER A 72 57.59 23.66 -41.04
C SER A 72 56.85 22.32 -40.88
N LEU A 73 57.52 21.18 -41.02
CA LEU A 73 56.97 19.86 -40.67
C LEU A 73 56.68 19.73 -39.17
N GLY A 74 57.59 20.21 -38.31
CA GLY A 74 57.39 20.24 -36.86
C GLY A 74 56.22 21.14 -36.46
N LEU A 75 56.08 22.31 -37.10
CA LEU A 75 54.97 23.23 -36.85
C LEU A 75 53.64 22.67 -37.35
N ALA A 76 53.62 22.02 -38.51
CA ALA A 76 52.44 21.33 -39.03
C ALA A 76 52.02 20.15 -38.14
N GLY A 77 52.98 19.36 -37.65
CA GLY A 77 52.72 18.28 -36.69
C GLY A 77 52.20 18.79 -35.35
N ALA A 78 52.78 19.87 -34.82
CA ALA A 78 52.30 20.52 -33.60
C ALA A 78 50.88 21.10 -33.76
N ALA A 79 50.61 21.75 -34.90
CA ALA A 79 49.28 22.26 -35.22
C ALA A 79 48.26 21.11 -35.34
N GLY A 80 48.62 20.01 -36.01
CA GLY A 80 47.78 18.82 -36.11
C GLY A 80 47.49 18.16 -34.76
N ALA A 81 48.49 18.03 -33.90
CA ALA A 81 48.33 17.51 -32.55
C ALA A 81 47.45 18.40 -31.66
N LEU A 82 47.56 19.73 -31.82
CA LEU A 82 46.77 20.70 -31.07
C LEU A 82 45.30 20.67 -31.52
N VAL A 83 45.04 20.58 -32.83
CA VAL A 83 43.68 20.38 -33.37
C VAL A 83 43.08 19.05 -32.89
N TRP A 84 43.85 17.96 -32.93
CA TRP A 84 43.41 16.66 -32.42
C TRP A 84 43.04 16.71 -30.92
N TYR A 85 43.87 17.37 -30.11
CA TYR A 85 43.63 17.52 -28.68
C TYR A 85 42.39 18.36 -28.39
N VAL A 86 42.16 19.44 -29.14
CA VAL A 86 40.95 20.27 -29.02
C VAL A 86 39.70 19.45 -29.36
N LEU A 87 39.73 18.65 -30.44
CA LEU A 87 38.61 17.79 -30.81
C LEU A 87 38.29 16.73 -29.74
N GLN A 88 39.30 16.07 -29.17
CA GLN A 88 39.07 15.12 -28.07
C GLN A 88 38.50 15.80 -26.81
N LEU A 89 38.91 17.05 -26.54
CA LEU A 89 38.44 17.79 -25.38
C LEU A 89 36.98 18.25 -25.54
N GLU A 90 36.55 18.57 -26.76
CA GLU A 90 35.15 18.85 -27.10
C GLU A 90 34.28 17.60 -27.00
N GLU A 91 34.75 16.45 -27.51
CA GLU A 91 34.04 15.17 -27.41
C GLU A 91 33.90 14.69 -25.96
N ALA A 92 34.97 14.82 -25.15
CA ALA A 92 34.94 14.50 -23.73
C ALA A 92 33.97 15.41 -22.96
N LYS A 93 33.92 16.72 -23.27
CA LYS A 93 32.96 17.65 -22.66
C LYS A 93 31.52 17.31 -23.04
N ALA A 94 31.25 17.02 -24.32
CA ALA A 94 29.91 16.62 -24.76
C ALA A 94 29.45 15.33 -24.07
N THR A 95 30.36 14.37 -23.89
CA THR A 95 30.08 13.12 -23.17
C THR A 95 29.83 13.35 -21.68
N ILE A 96 30.56 14.26 -21.04
CA ILE A 96 30.35 14.61 -19.63
C ILE A 96 28.99 15.29 -19.44
N VAL A 97 28.63 16.26 -20.27
CA VAL A 97 27.33 16.96 -20.19
C VAL A 97 26.16 16.00 -20.40
N GLU A 98 26.26 15.09 -21.37
CA GLU A 98 25.21 14.09 -21.60
C GLU A 98 25.13 13.07 -20.45
N ASN A 99 26.26 12.68 -19.86
CA ASN A 99 26.26 11.81 -18.69
C ASN A 99 25.69 12.50 -17.46
N GLU A 100 26.02 13.78 -17.24
CA GLU A 100 25.44 14.60 -16.15
C GLU A 100 23.92 14.69 -16.30
N ARG A 101 23.42 15.02 -17.51
CA ARG A 101 21.98 15.05 -17.80
C ARG A 101 21.30 13.70 -17.52
N ARG A 102 21.91 12.60 -17.95
CA ARG A 102 21.38 11.24 -17.70
C ARG A 102 21.39 10.87 -16.22
N ILE A 103 22.40 11.30 -15.46
CA ILE A 103 22.47 11.07 -14.02
C ILE A 103 21.38 11.87 -13.31
N GLU A 104 21.18 13.13 -13.67
CA GLU A 104 20.12 13.98 -13.12
C GLU A 104 18.73 13.37 -13.38
N GLU A 105 18.46 12.93 -14.62
CA GLU A 105 17.20 12.24 -14.97
C GLU A 105 17.02 10.94 -14.17
N GLN A 106 18.08 10.14 -14.02
CA GLN A 106 18.03 8.91 -13.22
C GLN A 106 17.81 9.17 -11.73
N GLN A 107 18.42 10.23 -11.18
CA GLN A 107 18.21 10.66 -9.80
C GLN A 107 16.76 11.07 -9.58
N GLU A 108 16.17 11.85 -10.50
CA GLU A 108 14.77 12.24 -10.42
C GLU A 108 13.82 11.02 -10.35
N TYR A 109 14.08 9.98 -11.15
CA TYR A 109 13.29 8.74 -11.10
C TYR A 109 13.49 7.94 -9.81
N VAL A 110 14.67 7.99 -9.19
CA VAL A 110 14.93 7.32 -7.90
C VAL A 110 14.20 8.07 -6.79
N ASP A 111 14.38 9.37 -6.71
CA ASP A 111 13.76 10.22 -5.69
C ASP A 111 12.23 10.06 -5.70
N ARG A 112 11.61 10.02 -6.89
CA ARG A 112 10.15 9.86 -6.99
C ARG A 112 9.65 8.47 -6.58
N LYS A 113 10.42 7.42 -6.82
CA LYS A 113 10.11 6.07 -6.33
C LYS A 113 10.22 5.99 -4.82
N ASP A 114 11.20 6.70 -4.24
CA ASP A 114 11.36 6.80 -2.80
C ASP A 114 10.18 7.58 -2.19
N THR A 115 9.74 8.68 -2.82
CA THR A 115 8.52 9.39 -2.42
C THR A 115 7.29 8.49 -2.47
N PHE A 116 7.06 7.78 -3.58
CA PHE A 116 5.94 6.83 -3.67
C PHE A 116 5.98 5.77 -2.57
N SER A 117 7.17 5.20 -2.33
CA SER A 117 7.35 4.18 -1.30
C SER A 117 7.09 4.74 0.10
N ALA A 118 7.46 6.00 0.35
CA ALA A 118 7.19 6.70 1.60
C ALA A 118 5.69 7.02 1.77
N SER A 119 5.01 7.50 0.72
CA SER A 119 3.57 7.78 0.77
C SER A 119 2.77 6.49 0.99
N MET A 120 3.13 5.38 0.32
CA MET A 120 2.51 4.07 0.56
C MET A 120 2.74 3.56 1.99
N GLN A 121 3.93 3.76 2.55
CA GLN A 121 4.19 3.42 3.95
C GLN A 121 3.33 4.26 4.89
N GLY A 122 3.21 5.57 4.66
CA GLY A 122 2.36 6.44 5.46
C GLY A 122 0.87 6.07 5.38
N LEU A 123 0.39 5.62 4.22
CA LEU A 123 -0.96 5.08 4.07
C LEU A 123 -1.15 3.79 4.88
N LEU A 124 -0.21 2.86 4.79
CA LEU A 124 -0.26 1.61 5.56
C LEU A 124 -0.15 1.82 7.08
N GLU A 125 0.60 2.83 7.51
CA GLU A 125 0.65 3.25 8.91
C GLU A 125 -0.70 3.79 9.38
N GLU A 126 -1.41 4.57 8.56
CA GLU A 126 -2.76 5.02 8.87
C GLU A 126 -3.74 3.84 8.91
N VAL A 127 -3.70 2.93 7.93
CA VAL A 127 -4.53 1.70 7.92
C VAL A 127 -4.32 0.88 9.18
N LYS A 128 -3.09 0.82 9.71
CA LYS A 128 -2.79 0.10 10.95
C LYS A 128 -3.54 0.66 12.16
N THR A 129 -3.90 1.94 12.16
CA THR A 129 -4.71 2.52 13.25
C THR A 129 -6.12 1.94 13.31
N TYR A 130 -6.60 1.34 12.23
CA TYR A 130 -7.89 0.67 12.13
C TYR A 130 -7.84 -0.82 12.49
N GLU A 131 -6.65 -1.38 12.76
CA GLU A 131 -6.48 -2.80 13.06
C GLU A 131 -7.32 -3.20 14.29
N GLY A 132 -8.11 -4.27 14.13
CA GLY A 132 -9.02 -4.77 15.17
C GLY A 132 -10.39 -4.08 15.24
N LEU A 133 -10.62 -2.99 14.50
CA LEU A 133 -11.98 -2.44 14.38
C LEU A 133 -12.88 -3.41 13.61
N PRO A 134 -14.13 -3.63 14.03
CA PRO A 134 -15.01 -4.66 13.47
C PRO A 134 -15.73 -4.19 12.20
N PHE A 135 -15.18 -3.25 11.44
CA PHE A 135 -15.83 -2.64 10.27
C PHE A 135 -14.98 -2.82 9.01
N ALA A 136 -14.95 -4.03 8.44
CA ALA A 136 -14.02 -4.34 7.34
C ALA A 136 -14.12 -3.38 6.14
N THR A 137 -15.28 -2.79 5.88
CA THR A 137 -15.50 -1.79 4.82
C THR A 137 -14.78 -0.46 5.02
N LEU A 138 -14.30 -0.12 6.22
CA LEU A 138 -13.50 1.10 6.45
C LEU A 138 -12.18 1.08 5.67
N VAL A 139 -11.63 -0.10 5.41
CA VAL A 139 -10.36 -0.27 4.69
C VAL A 139 -10.58 -1.12 3.44
N SER A 140 -10.57 -0.46 2.28
CA SER A 140 -10.67 -1.14 0.99
C SER A 140 -9.32 -1.71 0.54
N TRP A 141 -9.05 -2.98 0.86
CA TRP A 141 -7.81 -3.66 0.46
C TRP A 141 -7.59 -3.71 -1.05
N ASP A 142 -8.66 -3.88 -1.84
CA ASP A 142 -8.58 -3.90 -3.31
C ASP A 142 -8.15 -2.54 -3.87
N HIS A 143 -8.60 -1.45 -3.25
CA HIS A 143 -8.16 -0.11 -3.59
C HIS A 143 -6.69 0.10 -3.27
N LEU A 144 -6.24 -0.29 -2.07
CA LEU A 144 -4.83 -0.21 -1.67
C LEU A 144 -3.91 -1.02 -2.59
N GLN A 145 -4.33 -2.23 -2.99
CA GLN A 145 -3.60 -3.06 -3.96
C GLN A 145 -3.57 -2.41 -5.34
N THR A 146 -4.65 -1.76 -5.76
CA THR A 146 -4.71 -1.02 -7.02
C THR A 146 -3.71 0.13 -7.03
N LEU A 147 -3.61 0.91 -5.96
CA LEU A 147 -2.63 1.99 -5.82
C LEU A 147 -1.19 1.46 -5.90
N ALA A 148 -0.89 0.36 -5.21
CA ALA A 148 0.41 -0.29 -5.26
C ALA A 148 0.76 -0.80 -6.67
N ALA A 149 -0.20 -1.45 -7.35
CA ALA A 149 -0.03 -1.94 -8.71
C ALA A 149 0.19 -0.80 -9.72
N GLN A 150 -0.55 0.31 -9.58
CA GLN A 150 -0.38 1.50 -10.42
C GLN A 150 1.00 2.13 -10.23
N GLY A 151 1.47 2.28 -8.99
CA GLY A 151 2.79 2.83 -8.71
C GLY A 151 3.91 1.98 -9.33
N TRP A 152 3.80 0.65 -9.24
CA TRP A 152 4.73 -0.25 -9.91
C TRP A 152 4.68 -0.14 -11.44
N ALA A 153 3.49 -0.12 -12.03
CA ALA A 153 3.31 -0.05 -13.48
C ALA A 153 3.84 1.27 -14.06
N ARG A 154 3.65 2.38 -13.34
CA ARG A 154 4.00 3.74 -13.77
C ARG A 154 5.39 4.19 -13.33
N ARG A 155 6.19 3.32 -12.69
CA ARG A 155 7.50 3.66 -12.11
C ARG A 155 8.57 4.26 -13.04
N TRP A 156 8.33 4.26 -14.35
CA TRP A 156 9.24 4.83 -15.36
C TRP A 156 8.68 6.08 -16.05
N ASP A 157 7.48 6.52 -15.65
CA ASP A 157 6.80 7.70 -16.15
C ASP A 157 6.61 8.65 -14.96
N ALA A 158 7.35 9.76 -14.97
CA ALA A 158 7.45 10.66 -13.83
C ALA A 158 6.11 11.33 -13.51
N ASP A 159 5.39 11.80 -14.53
CA ASP A 159 4.12 12.50 -14.37
C ASP A 159 3.01 11.53 -13.92
N ALA A 160 3.01 10.32 -14.48
CA ALA A 160 2.05 9.28 -14.10
C ALA A 160 2.31 8.74 -12.67
N LEU A 161 3.57 8.64 -12.26
CA LEU A 161 3.93 8.26 -10.89
C LEU A 161 3.51 9.35 -9.90
N GLU A 162 3.72 10.63 -10.22
CA GLU A 162 3.29 11.76 -9.38
C GLU A 162 1.77 11.75 -9.15
N THR A 163 0.99 11.50 -10.21
CA THR A 163 -0.46 11.34 -10.09
C THR A 163 -0.84 10.20 -9.13
N THR A 164 -0.07 9.12 -9.15
CA THR A 164 -0.32 7.97 -8.26
C THR A 164 0.07 8.29 -6.81
N ILE A 165 1.16 9.04 -6.60
CA ILE A 165 1.55 9.53 -5.27
C ILE A 165 0.43 10.38 -4.68
N ALA A 166 -0.12 11.33 -5.44
CA ALA A 166 -1.24 12.15 -5.00
C ALA A 166 -2.46 11.28 -4.61
N SER A 167 -2.82 10.27 -5.41
CA SER A 167 -3.92 9.35 -5.05
C SER A 167 -3.67 8.56 -3.76
N VAL A 168 -2.42 8.19 -3.48
CA VAL A 168 -2.04 7.52 -2.22
C VAL A 168 -2.17 8.47 -1.03
N GLU A 169 -1.77 9.72 -1.20
CA GLU A 169 -1.90 10.76 -0.18
C GLU A 169 -3.36 11.13 0.09
N ASP A 170 -4.18 11.22 -0.95
CA ASP A 170 -5.62 11.44 -0.84
C ASP A 170 -6.29 10.30 -0.07
N ALA A 171 -6.00 9.03 -0.42
CA ALA A 171 -6.54 7.86 0.30
C ALA A 171 -6.11 7.85 1.78
N ARG A 172 -4.87 8.27 2.08
CA ARG A 172 -4.40 8.40 3.46
C ARG A 172 -5.14 9.52 4.19
N ALA A 173 -5.32 10.68 3.55
CA ALA A 173 -6.01 11.81 4.13
C ALA A 173 -7.47 11.47 4.43
N GLU A 174 -8.15 10.75 3.53
CA GLU A 174 -9.52 10.28 3.73
C GLU A 174 -9.63 9.36 4.95
N LEU A 175 -8.73 8.38 5.10
CA LEU A 175 -8.71 7.54 6.30
C LEU A 175 -8.40 8.34 7.57
N ALA A 176 -7.47 9.28 7.52
CA ALA A 176 -7.15 10.12 8.68
C ALA A 176 -8.33 11.02 9.08
N GLU A 177 -9.04 11.61 8.11
CA GLU A 177 -10.23 12.43 8.33
C GLU A 177 -11.36 11.61 8.94
N ARG A 178 -11.65 10.43 8.39
CA ARG A 178 -12.66 9.50 8.94
C ARG A 178 -12.35 9.12 10.39
N ARG A 179 -11.09 8.81 10.71
CA ARG A 179 -10.69 8.50 12.09
C ARG A 179 -10.86 9.70 13.01
N ALA A 180 -10.42 10.88 12.59
CA ALA A 180 -10.57 12.10 13.39
C ALA A 180 -12.05 12.45 13.63
N ALA A 181 -12.91 12.24 12.64
CA ALA A 181 -14.36 12.40 12.78
C ALA A 181 -14.95 11.41 13.79
N ALA A 182 -14.58 10.13 13.70
CA ALA A 182 -15.03 9.11 14.66
C ALA A 182 -14.54 9.39 16.09
N GLU A 183 -13.29 9.82 16.25
CA GLU A 183 -12.73 10.23 17.55
C GLU A 183 -13.47 11.45 18.13
N ALA A 184 -13.88 12.39 17.28
CA ALA A 184 -14.69 13.54 17.69
C ALA A 184 -16.10 13.12 18.10
N GLU A 185 -16.75 12.26 17.33
CA GLU A 185 -18.09 11.73 17.63
C GLU A 185 -18.09 10.96 18.96
N ALA A 186 -17.15 10.01 19.13
CA ALA A 186 -17.00 9.25 20.37
C ALA A 186 -16.75 10.11 21.63
N SER A 187 -16.34 11.37 21.46
CA SER A 187 -16.11 12.31 22.57
C SER A 187 -17.37 13.06 23.02
N VAL A 188 -18.48 12.88 22.32
CA VAL A 188 -19.73 13.62 22.48
C VAL A 188 -20.89 12.66 22.76
N ASP A 189 -21.13 12.31 24.02
CA ASP A 189 -22.47 11.87 24.46
C ASP A 189 -23.18 13.10 25.05
N ALA A 190 -23.80 13.88 24.18
CA ALA A 190 -24.38 15.18 24.52
C ALA A 190 -25.83 15.08 24.96
N THR A 191 -26.60 14.10 24.47
CA THR A 191 -28.04 14.04 24.71
C THR A 191 -28.44 13.03 25.78
N GLY A 192 -27.59 12.03 26.07
CA GLY A 192 -27.92 10.94 26.99
C GLY A 192 -29.05 10.05 26.47
N ASN A 193 -29.31 10.09 25.16
CA ASN A 193 -30.27 9.22 24.50
C ASN A 193 -29.68 7.80 24.44
N PRO A 194 -30.44 6.74 24.77
CA PRO A 194 -29.94 5.37 24.68
C PRO A 194 -29.34 4.98 23.31
N TYR A 195 -29.84 5.53 22.20
CA TYR A 195 -29.22 5.28 20.88
C TYR A 195 -27.80 5.83 20.80
N GLU A 196 -27.59 7.10 21.16
CA GLU A 196 -26.28 7.76 21.22
C GLU A 196 -25.34 6.97 22.14
N THR A 197 -25.73 6.81 23.41
CA THR A 197 -24.90 6.14 24.41
C THR A 197 -24.48 4.71 23.99
N HIS A 198 -25.39 3.93 23.39
CA HIS A 198 -25.09 2.54 23.04
C HIS A 198 -24.41 2.38 21.67
N LEU A 199 -24.82 3.13 20.65
CA LEU A 199 -24.20 3.07 19.34
C LEU A 199 -22.80 3.67 19.36
N ASP A 200 -22.54 4.73 20.13
CA ASP A 200 -21.19 5.26 20.30
C ASP A 200 -20.28 4.26 21.03
N ALA A 201 -20.81 3.63 22.10
CA ALA A 201 -20.06 2.64 22.88
C ALA A 201 -19.74 1.37 22.08
N LEU A 202 -20.68 0.92 21.24
CA LEU A 202 -20.50 -0.24 20.37
C LEU A 202 -19.66 0.08 19.13
N GLY A 203 -19.88 1.26 18.57
CA GLY A 203 -19.35 1.78 17.32
C GLY A 203 -17.98 2.42 17.42
N ALA A 204 -17.53 2.77 18.64
CA ALA A 204 -16.34 3.57 18.89
C ALA A 204 -16.32 4.88 18.07
N GLY A 205 -17.49 5.50 17.90
CA GLY A 205 -17.69 6.73 17.11
C GLY A 205 -17.72 6.53 15.59
N TYR A 206 -17.46 5.32 15.07
CA TYR A 206 -17.59 5.04 13.64
C TYR A 206 -19.02 4.74 13.22
N ALA A 207 -19.81 4.11 14.10
CA ALA A 207 -21.23 3.92 13.90
C ALA A 207 -21.98 5.01 14.65
N THR A 208 -22.87 5.72 13.96
CA THR A 208 -23.68 6.80 14.53
C THR A 208 -25.16 6.58 14.20
N TRP A 209 -26.01 7.51 14.58
CA TRP A 209 -27.44 7.43 14.37
C TRP A 209 -28.05 8.79 14.01
N VAL A 210 -29.20 8.72 13.37
CA VAL A 210 -30.05 9.87 13.09
C VAL A 210 -31.50 9.50 13.34
N ARG A 211 -32.31 10.52 13.65
CA ARG A 211 -33.77 10.37 13.71
C ARG A 211 -34.37 10.95 12.44
N ASP A 212 -35.01 10.12 11.62
CA ASP A 212 -35.64 10.48 10.36
C ASP A 212 -36.85 9.59 10.01
N ASP A 213 -37.32 9.62 8.77
CA ASP A 213 -38.46 8.83 8.28
C ASP A 213 -37.95 7.49 7.74
N ALA A 214 -37.67 6.55 8.66
CA ALA A 214 -37.08 5.26 8.30
C ALA A 214 -38.03 4.41 7.45
N ASP A 215 -39.34 4.59 7.67
CA ASP A 215 -40.42 4.01 6.86
C ASP A 215 -40.29 4.36 5.36
N ALA A 216 -39.93 5.61 5.06
CA ALA A 216 -39.71 6.06 3.69
C ALA A 216 -38.36 5.63 3.12
N LEU A 217 -37.34 5.44 3.96
CA LEU A 217 -35.97 5.12 3.54
C LEU A 217 -35.76 3.63 3.27
N CYS A 218 -36.28 2.77 4.14
CA CYS A 218 -35.91 1.36 4.19
C CYS A 218 -37.07 0.45 3.78
N ALA A 219 -38.11 0.41 4.60
CA ALA A 219 -39.34 -0.34 4.37
C ALA A 219 -40.42 0.24 5.28
N SER A 220 -41.69 0.13 4.89
CA SER A 220 -42.79 0.57 5.74
C SER A 220 -42.88 -0.24 7.04
N ASP A 221 -43.21 0.43 8.14
CA ASP A 221 -43.47 -0.12 9.48
C ASP A 221 -42.20 -0.68 10.15
N VAL A 222 -41.09 0.07 10.07
CA VAL A 222 -39.81 -0.28 10.72
C VAL A 222 -39.46 0.71 11.83
N LEU A 223 -39.00 0.21 12.98
CA LEU A 223 -38.59 1.07 14.09
C LEU A 223 -37.26 1.79 13.83
N ALA A 224 -36.37 1.12 13.10
CA ALA A 224 -35.12 1.64 12.62
C ALA A 224 -34.61 0.77 11.46
N CYS A 225 -33.53 1.22 10.83
CA CYS A 225 -32.85 0.44 9.82
C CYS A 225 -31.40 0.92 9.58
N VAL A 226 -30.63 0.07 8.90
CA VAL A 226 -29.31 0.40 8.38
C VAL A 226 -29.29 0.16 6.88
N MET A 227 -28.74 1.12 6.14
CA MET A 227 -28.67 1.06 4.67
C MET A 227 -27.35 0.44 4.22
N SER A 228 -27.39 -0.42 3.19
CA SER A 228 -26.16 -1.09 2.71
C SER A 228 -25.15 -0.14 2.08
N ASP A 229 -25.59 1.00 1.54
CA ASP A 229 -24.76 2.03 0.93
C ASP A 229 -24.24 3.07 1.95
N ASP A 230 -24.84 3.13 3.14
CA ASP A 230 -24.34 3.86 4.30
C ASP A 230 -24.38 3.01 5.58
N PRO A 231 -23.55 1.96 5.67
CA PRO A 231 -23.69 0.90 6.66
C PRO A 231 -23.25 1.30 8.07
N LEU A 232 -22.78 2.53 8.28
CA LEU A 232 -22.32 3.06 9.55
C LEU A 232 -23.32 4.05 10.17
N LEU A 233 -24.45 4.29 9.51
CA LEU A 233 -25.50 5.17 9.99
C LEU A 233 -26.76 4.36 10.30
N VAL A 234 -27.24 4.45 11.55
CA VAL A 234 -28.53 3.90 11.97
C VAL A 234 -29.61 4.96 11.83
N HIS A 235 -30.64 4.66 11.04
CA HIS A 235 -31.81 5.51 10.83
C HIS A 235 -32.93 5.06 11.76
N VAL A 236 -33.27 5.87 12.76
CA VAL A 236 -34.36 5.58 13.71
C VAL A 236 -35.62 6.31 13.27
N ASP A 237 -36.75 5.59 13.17
CA ASP A 237 -38.01 6.20 12.78
C ASP A 237 -38.48 7.23 13.81
N ALA A 238 -38.72 8.45 13.33
CA ALA A 238 -39.06 9.58 14.16
C ALA A 238 -40.45 9.47 14.79
N ALA A 239 -41.41 8.84 14.10
CA ALA A 239 -42.78 8.70 14.58
C ALA A 239 -42.86 7.62 15.66
N ASP A 240 -42.24 6.47 15.43
CA ASP A 240 -42.19 5.39 16.40
C ASP A 240 -41.37 5.75 17.62
N ASP A 241 -40.20 6.39 17.46
CA ASP A 241 -39.38 6.80 18.61
C ASP A 241 -40.10 7.80 19.55
N ALA A 242 -41.06 8.56 19.03
CA ALA A 242 -41.91 9.46 19.81
C ALA A 242 -43.09 8.75 20.50
N ALA A 243 -43.31 7.47 20.23
CA ALA A 243 -44.45 6.75 20.76
C ALA A 243 -44.36 6.56 22.29
N PRO A 244 -45.49 6.60 23.03
CA PRO A 244 -45.48 6.48 24.50
C PRO A 244 -44.95 5.15 25.04
N TRP A 245 -44.93 4.11 24.19
CA TRP A 245 -44.45 2.78 24.55
C TRP A 245 -42.94 2.63 24.30
N MET A 246 -42.29 3.55 23.58
CA MET A 246 -40.83 3.54 23.40
C MET A 246 -40.13 3.95 24.70
N THR A 247 -39.72 2.96 25.47
CA THR A 247 -38.94 3.13 26.71
C THR A 247 -37.44 3.04 26.41
N ASP A 248 -36.60 3.52 27.34
CA ASP A 248 -35.15 3.42 27.18
C ASP A 248 -34.67 1.97 27.02
N TRP A 249 -35.34 1.01 27.64
CA TRP A 249 -35.05 -0.41 27.44
C TRP A 249 -35.26 -0.84 25.99
N ILE A 250 -36.35 -0.39 25.35
CA ILE A 250 -36.63 -0.68 23.95
C ILE A 250 -35.61 0.00 23.04
N ARG A 251 -35.29 1.27 23.30
CA ARG A 251 -34.26 2.01 22.56
C ARG A 251 -32.89 1.32 22.64
N THR A 252 -32.51 0.84 23.84
CA THR A 252 -31.30 0.04 24.04
C THR A 252 -31.36 -1.26 23.24
N GLY A 253 -32.49 -1.99 23.27
CA GLY A 253 -32.68 -3.21 22.47
C GLY A 253 -32.48 -2.96 20.98
N LEU A 254 -33.15 -1.93 20.46
CA LEU A 254 -33.08 -1.52 19.07
C LEU A 254 -31.68 -1.07 18.68
N ALA A 255 -30.98 -0.30 19.51
CA ALA A 255 -29.59 0.09 19.26
C ALA A 255 -28.65 -1.12 19.06
N TYR A 256 -28.79 -2.17 19.87
CA TYR A 256 -27.99 -3.38 19.70
C TYR A 256 -28.41 -4.19 18.47
N HIS A 257 -29.70 -4.24 18.15
CA HIS A 257 -30.22 -4.89 16.96
C HIS A 257 -29.66 -4.21 15.70
N GLU A 258 -29.81 -2.89 15.57
CA GLU A 258 -29.33 -2.13 14.42
C GLU A 258 -27.80 -2.16 14.31
N PHE A 259 -27.09 -2.12 15.44
CA PHE A 259 -25.63 -2.30 15.43
C PHE A 259 -25.22 -3.67 14.86
N ALA A 260 -26.03 -4.70 15.04
CA ALA A 260 -25.78 -5.98 14.39
C ALA A 260 -25.86 -5.84 12.87
N HIS A 261 -26.83 -5.09 12.33
CA HIS A 261 -26.89 -4.79 10.89
C HIS A 261 -25.70 -3.98 10.39
N VAL A 262 -25.22 -3.00 11.17
CA VAL A 262 -23.94 -2.32 10.89
C VAL A 262 -22.81 -3.33 10.71
N LEU A 263 -22.65 -4.25 11.66
CA LEU A 263 -21.63 -5.30 11.57
C LEU A 263 -21.85 -6.26 10.39
N GLN A 264 -23.11 -6.60 10.09
CA GLN A 264 -23.45 -7.48 8.97
C GLN A 264 -23.07 -6.86 7.62
N PHE A 265 -23.42 -5.59 7.40
CA PHE A 265 -23.10 -4.89 6.16
C PHE A 265 -21.62 -4.55 6.02
N THR A 266 -20.96 -4.26 7.14
CA THR A 266 -19.51 -3.96 7.12
C THR A 266 -18.63 -5.20 7.05
N ASN A 267 -19.18 -6.41 7.27
CA ASN A 267 -18.46 -7.69 7.20
C ASN A 267 -19.29 -8.79 6.50
N PRO A 268 -19.61 -8.62 5.19
CA PRO A 268 -20.56 -9.50 4.52
C PRO A 268 -20.09 -10.96 4.42
N VAL A 269 -18.78 -11.19 4.25
CA VAL A 269 -18.21 -12.54 4.09
C VAL A 269 -18.28 -13.34 5.39
N GLU A 270 -17.87 -12.73 6.49
CA GLU A 270 -17.91 -13.31 7.83
C GLU A 270 -19.37 -13.56 8.26
N THR A 271 -20.25 -12.64 7.90
CA THR A 271 -21.69 -12.72 8.18
C THR A 271 -22.37 -13.87 7.45
N GLU A 272 -22.08 -14.07 6.15
CA GLU A 272 -22.68 -15.17 5.37
C GLU A 272 -22.45 -16.54 6.03
N SER A 273 -21.26 -16.75 6.58
CA SER A 273 -20.92 -17.98 7.31
C SER A 273 -21.70 -18.13 8.62
N ALA A 274 -21.89 -17.04 9.37
CA ALA A 274 -22.62 -17.04 10.64
C ALA A 274 -24.13 -17.25 10.45
N LEU A 275 -24.69 -16.68 9.39
CA LEU A 275 -26.13 -16.76 9.05
C LEU A 275 -26.67 -18.18 8.91
N LEU A 276 -25.81 -19.17 8.63
CA LEU A 276 -26.20 -20.57 8.58
C LEU A 276 -26.82 -21.06 9.91
N ALA A 277 -26.41 -20.50 11.05
CA ALA A 277 -27.00 -20.80 12.36
C ALA A 277 -28.39 -20.15 12.56
N PHE A 278 -28.77 -19.23 11.69
CA PHE A 278 -30.01 -18.46 11.71
C PHE A 278 -30.90 -18.77 10.49
N ALA A 279 -30.60 -19.85 9.77
CA ALA A 279 -31.29 -20.27 8.55
C ALA A 279 -31.24 -19.21 7.42
N GLY A 280 -30.18 -18.40 7.38
CA GLY A 280 -30.01 -17.34 6.37
C GLY A 280 -30.72 -16.03 6.70
N ASP A 281 -31.26 -15.89 7.91
CA ASP A 281 -32.10 -14.75 8.31
C ASP A 281 -31.29 -13.69 9.08
N HIS A 282 -31.17 -12.51 8.49
CA HIS A 282 -30.42 -11.37 9.02
C HIS A 282 -31.07 -10.76 10.25
N GLU A 283 -32.40 -10.64 10.26
CA GLU A 283 -33.20 -10.09 11.35
C GLU A 283 -33.06 -10.98 12.58
N ARG A 284 -33.20 -12.30 12.41
CA ARG A 284 -33.03 -13.25 13.53
C ARG A 284 -31.62 -13.20 14.13
N MET A 285 -30.61 -12.99 13.29
CA MET A 285 -29.25 -12.84 13.77
C MET A 285 -29.06 -11.53 14.53
N ALA A 286 -29.69 -10.43 14.09
CA ALA A 286 -29.69 -9.14 14.77
C ALA A 286 -30.43 -9.19 16.12
N ASP A 287 -31.61 -9.82 16.18
CA ASP A 287 -32.33 -10.08 17.44
C ASP A 287 -31.50 -10.92 18.41
N CYS A 288 -30.89 -11.98 17.91
CA CYS A 288 -29.99 -12.81 18.69
C CYS A 288 -28.77 -12.02 19.21
N PHE A 289 -28.26 -11.06 18.45
CA PHE A 289 -27.18 -10.19 18.89
C PHE A 289 -27.61 -9.34 20.09
N ALA A 290 -28.74 -8.64 19.99
CA ALA A 290 -29.29 -7.84 21.08
C ALA A 290 -29.53 -8.70 22.34
N LEU A 291 -30.20 -9.85 22.18
CA LEU A 291 -30.46 -10.79 23.29
C LEU A 291 -29.19 -11.36 23.93
N THR A 292 -28.13 -11.56 23.14
CA THR A 292 -26.85 -12.10 23.62
C THR A 292 -26.11 -11.11 24.51
N TYR A 293 -26.11 -9.83 24.16
CA TYR A 293 -25.33 -8.80 24.85
C TYR A 293 -26.11 -8.03 25.92
N LEU A 294 -27.44 -8.01 25.85
CA LEU A 294 -28.30 -7.45 26.89
C LEU A 294 -28.73 -8.46 27.97
N ASP A 295 -28.27 -9.72 27.86
CA ASP A 295 -28.67 -10.84 28.74
C ASP A 295 -30.19 -11.03 28.83
N GLY A 296 -30.91 -10.63 27.76
CA GLY A 296 -32.36 -10.70 27.66
C GLY A 296 -32.84 -12.08 27.22
N TRP A 297 -34.03 -12.48 27.66
CA TRP A 297 -34.64 -13.76 27.27
C TRP A 297 -35.54 -13.63 26.02
N THR A 298 -36.21 -12.48 25.87
CA THR A 298 -36.98 -12.05 24.69
C THR A 298 -36.85 -10.53 24.55
N LEU A 299 -37.07 -9.99 23.34
CA LEU A 299 -37.23 -8.57 23.08
C LEU A 299 -38.67 -8.09 23.31
N ASP A 300 -39.57 -8.99 23.73
CA ASP A 300 -40.95 -8.64 24.10
C ASP A 300 -40.98 -7.92 25.45
N HIS A 301 -41.75 -6.83 25.52
CA HIS A 301 -41.86 -6.04 26.73
C HIS A 301 -43.28 -5.57 27.03
N ARG A 302 -43.67 -5.68 28.30
CA ARG A 302 -44.91 -5.10 28.80
C ARG A 302 -44.64 -3.73 29.42
N VAL A 303 -45.07 -2.68 28.74
CA VAL A 303 -44.94 -1.30 29.20
C VAL A 303 -46.21 -0.89 29.94
N TRP A 304 -46.14 -0.77 31.26
CA TRP A 304 -47.26 -0.31 32.08
C TRP A 304 -47.42 1.21 32.00
N VAL A 305 -48.57 1.69 31.55
CA VAL A 305 -48.92 3.13 31.51
C VAL A 305 -49.77 3.55 32.71
N SER A 306 -50.36 2.58 33.41
CA SER A 306 -51.00 2.78 34.71
C SER A 306 -50.95 1.47 35.51
N SER A 307 -51.60 1.44 36.68
CA SER A 307 -51.73 0.19 37.47
C SER A 307 -52.60 -0.88 36.81
N PHE A 308 -53.30 -0.56 35.71
CA PHE A 308 -54.24 -1.47 35.04
C PHE A 308 -54.19 -1.40 33.51
N GLU A 309 -53.45 -0.46 32.92
CA GLU A 309 -53.25 -0.34 31.47
C GLU A 309 -51.79 -0.59 31.11
N TYR A 310 -51.57 -1.34 30.04
CA TYR A 310 -50.25 -1.67 29.52
C TYR A 310 -50.28 -1.82 27.99
N TRP A 311 -49.11 -1.69 27.39
CA TRP A 311 -48.81 -2.08 26.02
C TRP A 311 -47.96 -3.35 26.05
N ASP A 312 -48.26 -4.32 25.19
CA ASP A 312 -47.31 -5.38 24.87
C ASP A 312 -46.59 -4.95 23.58
N VAL A 313 -45.28 -4.80 23.66
CA VAL A 313 -44.40 -4.34 22.57
C VAL A 313 -43.51 -5.51 22.17
N GLU A 314 -43.44 -5.81 20.88
CA GLU A 314 -42.60 -6.85 20.28
C GLU A 314 -41.57 -6.15 19.38
N VAL A 315 -40.28 -6.24 19.75
CA VAL A 315 -39.18 -5.53 19.06
C VAL A 315 -38.30 -6.49 18.26
N GLY A 316 -38.42 -7.81 18.48
CA GLY A 316 -37.58 -8.84 17.86
C GLY A 316 -38.36 -10.00 17.26
N TYR A 317 -39.51 -9.69 16.66
CA TYR A 317 -40.39 -10.67 15.99
C TYR A 317 -40.68 -11.95 16.81
N GLY A 318 -40.72 -11.82 18.15
CA GLY A 318 -41.01 -12.90 19.09
C GLY A 318 -39.96 -14.01 19.12
N TYR A 319 -38.75 -13.75 18.59
CA TYR A 319 -37.71 -14.75 18.48
C TYR A 319 -36.88 -14.88 19.76
N VAL A 320 -36.61 -16.13 20.17
CA VAL A 320 -35.78 -16.44 21.35
C VAL A 320 -34.53 -17.18 20.91
N CYS A 321 -33.38 -16.56 21.15
CA CYS A 321 -32.08 -17.10 20.78
C CYS A 321 -31.65 -18.25 21.70
N ASP A 322 -31.32 -19.42 21.12
CA ASP A 322 -30.79 -20.55 21.88
C ASP A 322 -29.28 -20.42 22.21
N ASP A 323 -28.77 -21.27 23.10
CA ASP A 323 -27.37 -21.23 23.56
C ASP A 323 -26.36 -21.39 22.41
N ARG A 324 -26.70 -22.18 21.39
CA ARG A 324 -25.84 -22.42 20.23
C ARG A 324 -25.76 -21.14 19.40
N GLN A 325 -26.89 -20.50 19.14
CA GLN A 325 -26.95 -19.26 18.39
C GLN A 325 -26.25 -18.11 19.12
N ARG A 326 -26.42 -17.99 20.44
CA ARG A 326 -25.68 -17.05 21.28
C ARG A 326 -24.17 -17.28 21.19
N THR A 327 -23.74 -18.54 21.17
CA THR A 327 -22.32 -18.90 20.99
C THR A 327 -21.84 -18.50 19.59
N THR A 328 -22.66 -18.71 18.55
CA THR A 328 -22.35 -18.26 17.19
C THR A 328 -22.23 -16.75 17.09
N VAL A 329 -23.13 -15.98 17.69
CA VAL A 329 -23.04 -14.51 17.74
C VAL A 329 -21.71 -14.06 18.35
N ARG A 330 -21.33 -14.62 19.50
CA ARG A 330 -20.07 -14.26 20.18
C ARG A 330 -18.87 -14.59 19.31
N ALA A 331 -18.82 -15.81 18.75
CA ALA A 331 -17.73 -16.23 17.87
C ALA A 331 -17.65 -15.38 16.58
N TRP A 332 -18.79 -15.00 16.02
CA TRP A 332 -18.86 -14.10 14.88
C TRP A 332 -18.28 -12.72 15.24
N ARG A 333 -18.82 -12.07 16.29
CA ARG A 333 -18.34 -10.75 16.75
C ARG A 333 -16.86 -10.75 17.11
N ASP A 334 -16.39 -11.77 17.84
CA ASP A 334 -14.98 -11.90 18.25
C ASP A 334 -14.05 -12.17 17.05
N GLY A 335 -14.60 -12.72 15.96
CA GLY A 335 -13.88 -12.96 14.71
C GLY A 335 -13.84 -11.77 13.76
N LEU A 336 -14.63 -10.71 14.03
CA LEU A 336 -14.59 -9.48 13.24
C LEU A 336 -13.34 -8.68 13.55
N GLY A 337 -12.81 -7.98 12.54
CA GLY A 337 -11.64 -7.15 12.71
C GLY A 337 -10.91 -6.89 11.40
N ILE A 338 -10.57 -5.63 11.15
CA ILE A 338 -9.62 -5.30 10.10
C ILE A 338 -8.26 -5.90 10.46
N THR A 339 -7.74 -6.74 9.56
CA THR A 339 -6.43 -7.38 9.70
C THR A 339 -5.52 -6.91 8.58
N MET A 340 -4.27 -6.60 8.93
CA MET A 340 -3.28 -6.18 7.94
C MET A 340 -3.01 -7.29 6.92
N ARG A 341 -3.09 -6.95 5.63
CA ARG A 341 -2.79 -7.87 4.53
C ARG A 341 -1.52 -7.44 3.81
N PRO A 342 -0.68 -8.38 3.34
CA PRO A 342 0.45 -8.05 2.49
C PRO A 342 -0.02 -7.35 1.20
N ILE A 343 0.52 -6.16 0.94
CA ILE A 343 0.36 -5.45 -0.33
C ILE A 343 1.55 -5.77 -1.22
N GLY A 344 1.29 -6.14 -2.47
CA GLY A 344 2.35 -6.56 -3.40
C GLY A 344 2.04 -6.20 -4.83
N ALA A 345 3.07 -5.96 -5.64
CA ALA A 345 2.98 -5.58 -7.06
C ALA A 345 2.45 -6.69 -8.00
N GLY A 346 1.73 -7.68 -7.47
CA GLY A 346 1.21 -8.81 -8.21
C GLY A 346 0.54 -9.83 -7.32
N VAL A 347 -0.75 -9.62 -7.04
CA VAL A 347 -1.68 -10.72 -6.77
C VAL A 347 -2.95 -10.45 -7.56
N SER A 348 -2.91 -10.82 -8.84
CA SER A 348 -4.11 -11.24 -9.56
C SER A 348 -4.24 -12.73 -9.28
N GLY A 349 -5.23 -13.11 -8.49
CA GLY A 349 -5.66 -14.48 -8.28
C GLY A 349 -7.17 -14.48 -8.23
#